data_AF-A0A2P8GQN4-F1
#
_entry.id   AF-A0A2P8GQN4-F1
#
_cell.length_a   1.000
_cell.length_b   1.000
_cell.length_c   1.000
_cell.angle_alpha   90.00
_cell.angle_beta   90.00
_cell.angle_gamma   90.00
#
_symmetry.space_group_name_H-M   'P 1'
#
loop_
_entity.id
_entity.type
_entity.pdbx_description
1 polymer ?
#
loop_
_entity_poly.entity_id
_entity_poly.type
_entity_poly.pdbx_seq_one_letter_code
_entity_poly.pdbx_strand_id
1 'polypeptide(L)'
;MIVLSYVKQPTQIDIIDKLKHVLSGSLSREEFSIWAYRWVENFDNRNQLSSIENEVHSNLIFLLAIDLEIEPTVYFHGDEEIAEWIGEVKKGKPLS
;
A
#
# COMPACT_ATOMS: atom_id res chain seq x y z
N MET A 1 -12.41 14.21 23.64
CA MET A 1 -12.12 12.78 23.86
C MET A 1 -11.88 12.18 22.48
N ILE A 2 -10.61 12.02 22.09
CA ILE A 2 -10.26 11.45 20.78
C ILE A 2 -10.31 9.94 20.97
N VAL A 3 -11.19 9.27 20.22
CA VAL A 3 -11.22 7.81 20.16
C VAL A 3 -9.92 7.40 19.46
N LEU A 4 -8.95 6.91 20.24
CA LEU A 4 -7.80 6.20 19.71
C LEU A 4 -8.33 4.88 19.14
N SER A 5 -8.73 4.89 17.87
CA SER A 5 -8.88 3.63 17.15
C SER A 5 -7.49 2.99 17.13
N TYR A 6 -7.37 1.82 17.76
CA TYR A 6 -6.17 1.01 17.63
C TYR A 6 -6.10 0.55 16.17
N VAL A 7 -5.45 1.36 15.33
CA VAL A 7 -5.21 0.98 13.94
C VAL A 7 -4.21 -0.17 14.00
N LYS A 8 -4.68 -1.37 13.66
CA LYS A 8 -3.85 -2.57 13.62
C LYS A 8 -2.79 -2.41 12.55
N GLN A 9 -1.56 -2.83 12.85
CA GLN A 9 -0.47 -2.91 11.89
C GLN A 9 -0.91 -3.69 10.63
N PRO A 10 -0.61 -3.20 9.43
CA PRO A 10 -1.05 -3.82 8.20
C PRO A 10 -0.31 -5.14 7.99
N THR A 11 -1.00 -6.03 7.30
CA THR A 11 -0.48 -7.28 6.78
C THR A 11 -0.49 -7.24 5.26
N GLN A 12 0.10 -8.25 4.62
CA GLN A 12 0.00 -8.43 3.17
C GLN A 12 -1.47 -8.53 2.70
N ILE A 13 -2.36 -9.09 3.53
CA ILE A 13 -3.80 -9.19 3.22
C ILE A 13 -4.42 -7.79 3.16
N ASP A 14 -4.06 -6.91 4.10
CA ASP A 14 -4.59 -5.54 4.12
C ASP A 14 -4.15 -4.74 2.88
N ILE A 15 -2.90 -4.93 2.43
CA ILE A 15 -2.41 -4.34 1.17
C ILE A 15 -3.25 -4.86 -0.01
N ILE A 16 -3.40 -6.18 -0.13
CA ILE A 16 -4.17 -6.81 -1.22
C ILE A 16 -5.60 -6.29 -1.26
N ASP A 17 -6.27 -6.23 -0.10
CA ASP A 17 -7.67 -5.82 -0.06
C ASP A 17 -7.84 -4.33 -0.39
N LYS A 18 -6.89 -3.48 0.03
CA LYS A 18 -6.89 -2.07 -0.37
C LYS A 18 -6.62 -1.87 -1.85
N LEU A 19 -5.70 -2.62 -2.46
CA LEU A 19 -5.47 -2.57 -3.90
C LEU A 19 -6.72 -3.03 -4.69
N LYS A 20 -7.45 -4.04 -4.20
CA LYS A 20 -8.75 -4.40 -4.80
C LYS A 20 -9.77 -3.27 -4.67
N HIS A 21 -9.79 -2.57 -3.55
CA HIS A 21 -10.68 -1.41 -3.36
C HIS A 21 -10.33 -0.24 -4.28
N VAL A 22 -9.05 -0.08 -4.61
CA VAL A 22 -8.59 0.85 -5.66
C VAL A 22 -9.13 0.44 -7.02
N LEU A 23 -8.95 -0.84 -7.41
CA LEU A 23 -9.46 -1.35 -8.68
C LEU A 23 -10.99 -1.27 -8.81
N SER A 24 -11.73 -1.40 -7.71
CA SER A 24 -13.18 -1.26 -7.71
C SER A 24 -13.67 0.20 -7.59
N GLY A 25 -12.76 1.17 -7.46
CA GLY A 25 -13.08 2.60 -7.29
C GLY A 25 -13.70 2.96 -5.94
N SER A 26 -13.71 2.04 -4.97
CA SER A 26 -14.25 2.29 -3.61
C SER A 26 -13.24 2.94 -2.66
N LEU A 27 -11.97 3.00 -3.08
CA LEU A 27 -10.88 3.70 -2.43
C LEU A 27 -10.10 4.41 -3.54
N SER A 28 -9.86 5.71 -3.42
CA SER A 28 -9.02 6.42 -4.40
C SER A 28 -7.55 6.02 -4.23
N ARG A 29 -6.75 6.24 -5.29
CA ARG A 29 -5.30 6.01 -5.25
C ARG A 29 -4.62 6.95 -4.25
N GLU A 30 -5.05 8.20 -4.17
CA GLU A 30 -4.59 9.17 -3.16
C GLU A 30 -4.88 8.69 -1.72
N GLU A 31 -6.11 8.22 -1.45
CA GLU A 31 -6.45 7.68 -0.12
C GLU A 31 -5.62 6.43 0.22
N PHE A 32 -5.32 5.59 -0.77
CA PHE A 32 -4.39 4.48 -0.59
C PHE A 32 -2.99 5.00 -0.23
N SER A 33 -2.44 5.94 -1.00
CA SER A 33 -1.09 6.49 -0.82
C SER A 33 -0.93 7.14 0.56
N ILE A 34 -1.91 7.94 0.99
CA ILE A 34 -1.96 8.54 2.35
C ILE A 34 -1.99 7.46 3.43
N TRP A 35 -2.76 6.38 3.24
CA TRP A 35 -2.79 5.28 4.19
C TRP A 35 -1.45 4.54 4.27
N ALA A 36 -0.83 4.26 3.11
CA ALA A 36 0.45 3.57 3.02
C ALA A 36 1.58 4.40 3.65
N TYR A 37 1.61 5.71 3.37
CA TYR A 37 2.61 6.64 3.90
C TYR A 37 2.67 6.63 5.43
N ARG A 38 1.52 6.66 6.11
CA ARG A 38 1.47 6.60 7.58
C ARG A 38 2.13 5.34 8.16
N TRP A 39 2.05 4.23 7.44
CA TRP A 39 2.66 2.97 7.87
C TRP A 39 4.13 2.89 7.51
N VAL A 40 4.55 3.46 6.37
CA VAL A 40 5.97 3.66 6.04
C VAL A 40 6.63 4.49 7.14
N GLU A 41 6.08 5.65 7.48
CA GLU A 41 6.60 6.47 8.60
C GLU A 41 6.62 5.71 9.93
N ASN A 42 5.59 4.89 10.21
CA ASN A 42 5.57 4.08 11.42
C ASN A 42 6.71 3.04 11.44
N PHE A 43 6.97 2.37 10.31
CA PHE A 43 8.03 1.37 10.19
C PHE A 43 9.43 2.02 10.22
N ASP A 44 9.63 3.14 9.54
CA ASP A 44 10.89 3.90 9.53
C ASP A 44 11.29 4.41 10.92
N ASN A 45 10.31 4.73 11.77
CA ASN A 45 10.54 5.18 13.14
C ASN A 45 10.86 4.04 14.13
N ARG A 46 10.93 2.79 13.69
CA ARG A 46 11.22 1.62 14.54
C ARG A 46 12.68 1.19 14.40
N ASN A 47 13.30 0.87 15.53
CA ASN A 47 14.70 0.39 15.56
C ASN A 47 14.89 -1.00 14.92
N GLN A 48 13.84 -1.83 14.87
CA GLN A 48 13.90 -3.17 14.29
C GLN A 48 12.54 -3.60 13.76
N LEU A 49 12.56 -4.23 12.59
CA LEU A 49 11.43 -4.90 11.94
C LEU A 49 11.73 -6.41 11.86
N SER A 50 10.70 -7.23 12.09
CA SER A 50 10.73 -8.65 11.75
C SER A 50 10.80 -8.85 10.22
N SER A 51 11.11 -10.07 9.77
CA SER A 51 11.15 -10.38 8.32
C SER A 51 9.81 -10.06 7.62
N ILE A 52 8.69 -10.43 8.26
CA ILE A 52 7.35 -10.18 7.72
C ILE A 52 7.07 -8.67 7.64
N GLU A 53 7.51 -7.91 8.65
CA GLU A 53 7.37 -6.45 8.65
C GLU A 53 8.22 -5.79 7.58
N ASN A 54 9.44 -6.28 7.35
CA ASN A 54 10.29 -5.77 6.26
C ASN A 54 9.65 -5.98 4.88
N GLU A 55 8.98 -7.11 4.66
CA GLU A 55 8.25 -7.38 3.41
C GLU A 55 7.04 -6.45 3.25
N VAL A 56 6.24 -6.26 4.31
CA VAL A 56 5.11 -5.32 4.29
C VAL A 56 5.61 -3.90 4.05
N HIS A 57 6.67 -3.49 4.75
CA HIS A 57 7.26 -2.17 4.64
C HIS A 57 7.77 -1.90 3.22
N SER A 58 8.52 -2.84 2.63
CA SER A 58 9.04 -2.71 1.26
C SER A 58 7.92 -2.58 0.23
N ASN A 59 6.84 -3.37 0.37
CA ASN A 59 5.68 -3.26 -0.50
C ASN A 59 4.98 -1.91 -0.35
N LEU A 60 4.83 -1.40 0.87
CA LEU A 60 4.21 -0.10 1.09
C LEU A 60 5.04 1.06 0.51
N ILE A 61 6.37 1.03 0.64
CA ILE A 61 7.27 2.03 0.03
C ILE A 61 7.05 2.05 -1.49
N PHE A 62 7.10 0.89 -2.14
CA PHE A 62 6.92 0.78 -3.58
C PHE A 62 5.55 1.34 -4.02
N LEU A 63 4.49 0.98 -3.28
CA LEU A 63 3.12 1.37 -3.60
C LEU A 63 2.82 2.85 -3.29
N LEU A 64 3.74 3.63 -2.71
CA LEU A 64 3.56 5.07 -2.58
C LEU A 64 3.47 5.79 -3.93
N ALA A 65 3.92 5.17 -5.03
CA ALA A 65 3.83 5.74 -6.37
C ALA A 65 2.47 5.48 -7.06
N ILE A 66 1.52 4.80 -6.40
CA ILE A 66 0.24 4.39 -7.02
C ILE A 66 -0.63 5.59 -7.47
N ASP A 67 -0.49 6.73 -6.81
CA ASP A 67 -1.20 7.98 -7.08
C ASP A 67 -0.40 8.95 -7.96
N LEU A 68 0.74 8.52 -8.50
CA LEU A 68 1.53 9.34 -9.42
C LEU A 68 0.75 9.55 -10.73
N GLU A 69 0.32 10.78 -10.97
CA GLU A 69 -0.33 11.20 -12.21
C GLU A 69 0.68 11.72 -13.24
N ILE A 70 0.46 11.39 -14.51
CA ILE A 70 1.17 12.00 -15.65
C ILE A 70 0.36 13.15 -16.28
N GLU A 71 -0.96 13.07 -16.18
CA GLU A 71 -1.93 14.10 -16.54
C GLU A 71 -3.10 14.01 -15.55
N PRO A 72 -3.95 15.04 -15.41
CA PRO A 72 -5.09 14.97 -14.50
C PRO A 72 -5.94 13.72 -14.78
N THR A 73 -6.14 12.88 -13.76
CA THR A 73 -6.88 11.59 -13.84
C THR A 73 -6.21 10.49 -14.68
N VAL A 74 -4.99 10.71 -15.19
CA VAL A 74 -4.20 9.71 -15.93
C VAL A 74 -3.00 9.33 -15.08
N TYR A 75 -3.01 8.10 -14.57
CA TYR A 75 -1.96 7.59 -13.70
C TYR A 75 -0.78 7.01 -14.48
N PHE A 76 0.42 7.17 -13.93
CA PHE A 76 1.64 6.55 -14.45
C PHE A 76 1.53 5.01 -14.47
N HIS A 77 0.95 4.44 -13.40
CA HIS A 77 0.68 3.01 -13.31
C HIS A 77 -0.79 2.70 -13.57
N GLY A 78 -1.08 1.81 -14.52
CA GLY A 78 -2.44 1.42 -14.89
C GLY A 78 -3.10 0.44 -13.92
N ASP A 79 -4.39 0.15 -14.14
CA ASP A 79 -5.13 -0.85 -13.36
C ASP A 79 -4.61 -2.28 -13.60
N GLU A 80 -4.04 -2.56 -14.78
CA GLU A 80 -3.42 -3.84 -15.10
C GLU A 80 -2.19 -4.11 -14.20
N GLU A 81 -1.32 -3.11 -14.02
CA GLU A 81 -0.16 -3.20 -13.11
C GLU A 81 -0.60 -3.40 -11.65
N ILE A 82 -1.64 -2.70 -11.20
CA ILE A 82 -2.19 -2.91 -9.85
C ILE A 82 -2.68 -4.36 -9.67
N ALA A 83 -3.32 -4.95 -10.69
CA ALA A 83 -3.75 -6.34 -10.66
C ALA A 83 -2.56 -7.32 -10.60
N GLU A 84 -1.46 -7.01 -11.31
CA GLU A 84 -0.22 -7.77 -11.26
C GLU A 84 0.41 -7.72 -9.86
N TRP A 85 0.52 -6.54 -9.26
CA TRP A 85 1.05 -6.35 -7.90
C TRP A 85 0.24 -7.13 -6.86
N ILE A 86 -1.10 -7.15 -6.96
CA ILE A 86 -1.93 -8.03 -6.11
C ILE A 86 -1.48 -9.50 -6.24
N GLY A 87 -1.17 -9.94 -7.45
CA GLY A 87 -0.67 -11.28 -7.73
C GLY A 87 0.71 -11.55 -7.14
N GLU A 88 1.61 -10.56 -7.15
CA GLU A 88 2.95 -10.63 -6.59
C GLU A 88 2.94 -10.65 -5.06
N VAL A 89 2.18 -9.75 -4.43
CA VAL A 89 1.99 -9.73 -2.97
C VAL A 89 1.47 -11.08 -2.48
N LYS A 90 0.46 -11.66 -3.16
CA LYS A 90 -0.07 -13.00 -2.82
C LYS A 90 0.98 -14.12 -2.88
N LYS A 91 1.95 -13.99 -3.78
CA LYS A 91 3.04 -14.97 -3.97
C LYS A 91 4.24 -14.70 -3.08
N GLY A 92 4.22 -13.62 -2.27
CA GLY A 92 5.38 -13.17 -1.50
C GLY A 92 6.56 -12.76 -2.40
N LYS A 93 6.27 -12.27 -3.62
CA LYS A 93 7.29 -11.78 -4.53
C LYS A 93 7.50 -10.27 -4.30
N PRO A 94 8.74 -9.77 -4.46
CA PRO A 94 8.97 -8.33 -4.55
C PRO A 94 8.14 -7.73 -5.68
N LEU A 95 7.63 -6.52 -5.46
CA LEU A 95 6.97 -5.74 -6.50
C LEU A 95 8.01 -5.16 -7.46
N SER A 96 7.66 -5.11 -8.75
CA SER A 96 8.48 -4.51 -9.82
C SER A 96 7.65 -3.68 -10.79
#